data_AF-A0A8X6VE69-F1
#
_entry.id   AF-A0A8X6VE69-F1
#
_cell.length_a   1.000
_cell.length_b   1.000
_cell.length_c   1.000
_cell.angle_alpha   90.00
_cell.angle_beta   90.00
_cell.angle_gamma   90.00
#
_symmetry.space_group_name_H-M   'P 1'
#
loop_
_entity.id
_entity.type
_entity.pdbx_description
1 polymer ?
#
loop_
_entity_poly.entity_id
_entity_poly.type
_entity_poly.pdbx_seq_one_letter_code
_entity_poly.pdbx_strand_id
1 'polypeptide(L)'
;MKTSRRKDHDIVRNAQVQPTASSATIHAQIAPSLGAPVSSRTIRRRLAKGHLGSWHPLLVLSLTPTHRRLRFECCCARGMN
;
A
#
# COMPACT_ATOMS: atom_id res chain seq x y z
N MET A 1 1.76 19.01 -14.43
CA MET A 1 2.64 18.84 -13.26
C MET A 1 3.17 17.41 -13.19
N LYS A 2 4.46 17.21 -13.52
CA LYS A 2 5.18 15.94 -13.30
C LYS A 2 5.68 15.92 -11.86
N THR A 3 5.41 14.84 -11.15
CA THR A 3 5.97 14.58 -9.83
C THR A 3 7.20 13.71 -9.98
N SER A 4 8.19 13.91 -9.11
CA SER A 4 9.42 13.11 -9.13
C SER A 4 9.11 11.63 -8.92
N ARG A 5 9.86 10.75 -9.60
CA ARG A 5 9.77 9.28 -9.46
C ARG A 5 9.84 8.82 -8.00
N ARG A 6 10.61 9.53 -7.17
CA ARG A 6 10.70 9.27 -5.72
C ARG A 6 9.35 9.47 -5.02
N LYS A 7 8.68 10.58 -5.34
CA LYS A 7 7.36 10.93 -4.81
C LYS A 7 6.28 9.94 -5.27
N ASP A 8 6.39 9.42 -6.49
CA ASP A 8 5.48 8.37 -7.01
C ASP A 8 5.66 7.08 -6.22
N HIS A 9 6.91 6.70 -5.98
CA HIS A 9 7.25 5.51 -5.22
C HIS A 9 6.77 5.59 -3.77
N ASP A 10 6.92 6.74 -3.12
CA ASP A 10 6.50 6.92 -1.71
C ASP A 10 4.97 6.85 -1.54
N ILE A 11 4.19 7.35 -2.51
CA ILE A 11 2.73 7.21 -2.53
C ILE A 11 2.33 5.74 -2.63
N VAL A 12 2.93 5.02 -3.58
CA VAL A 12 2.63 3.60 -3.83
C VAL A 12 3.03 2.75 -2.63
N ARG A 13 4.22 2.99 -2.06
CA ARG A 13 4.72 2.26 -0.90
C ARG A 13 3.82 2.44 0.33
N ASN A 14 3.44 3.66 0.67
CA ASN A 14 2.57 3.89 1.83
C ASN A 14 1.20 3.23 1.67
N ALA A 15 0.62 3.31 0.47
CA ALA A 15 -0.64 2.65 0.16
C ALA A 15 -0.57 1.11 0.24
N GLN A 16 0.57 0.50 -0.07
CA GLN A 16 0.78 -0.95 0.10
C GLN A 16 0.97 -1.34 1.57
N VAL A 17 1.67 -0.52 2.36
CA VAL A 17 1.89 -0.78 3.79
C VAL A 17 0.58 -0.65 4.58
N GLN A 18 -0.30 0.27 4.18
CA GLN A 18 -1.60 0.48 4.81
C GLN A 18 -2.73 0.46 3.77
N PRO A 19 -3.18 -0.74 3.32
CA PRO A 19 -4.19 -0.88 2.27
C PRO A 19 -5.55 -0.24 2.60
N THR A 20 -5.85 -0.06 3.90
CA THR A 20 -7.08 0.55 4.40
C THR A 20 -6.97 2.06 4.61
N ALA A 21 -5.78 2.65 4.45
CA ALA A 21 -5.59 4.07 4.63
C ALA A 21 -6.30 4.86 3.51
N SER A 22 -7.02 5.92 3.90
CA SER A 22 -7.64 6.81 2.93
C SER A 22 -6.59 7.58 2.13
N SER A 23 -6.96 8.12 0.96
CA SER A 23 -6.07 8.99 0.19
C SER A 23 -5.63 10.24 0.98
N ALA A 24 -6.45 10.72 1.92
CA ALA A 24 -6.11 11.85 2.79
C ALA A 24 -5.08 11.44 3.86
N THR A 25 -5.24 10.26 4.45
CA THR A 25 -4.28 9.67 5.40
C THR A 25 -2.93 9.45 4.72
N ILE A 26 -2.95 8.87 3.51
CA ILE A 26 -1.75 8.70 2.70
C ILE A 26 -1.13 10.07 2.44
N HIS A 27 -1.89 11.07 1.97
CA HIS A 27 -1.36 12.42 1.75
C HIS A 27 -0.67 13.01 2.99
N ALA A 28 -1.27 12.89 4.18
CA ALA A 28 -0.71 13.41 5.41
C ALA A 28 0.64 12.76 5.78
N GLN A 29 0.81 11.46 5.50
CA GLN A 29 2.05 10.73 5.79
C GLN A 29 3.23 11.16 4.91
N ILE A 30 2.97 11.55 3.66
CA ILE A 30 4.00 11.94 2.67
C ILE A 30 4.14 13.46 2.54
N ALA A 31 3.17 14.26 2.99
CA ALA A 31 3.22 15.72 2.92
C ALA A 31 4.55 16.32 3.47
N PRO A 32 5.12 15.84 4.60
CA PRO A 32 6.40 16.34 5.11
C PRO A 32 7.57 16.09 4.14
N SER A 33 7.52 15.00 3.37
CA SER A 33 8.58 14.58 2.45
C SER A 33 8.42 15.18 1.05
N LEU A 34 7.25 15.75 0.74
CA LEU A 34 6.88 16.11 -0.63
C LEU A 34 7.39 17.47 -1.08
N GLY A 35 7.82 18.37 -0.17
CA GLY A 35 8.40 19.68 -0.48
C GLY A 35 7.53 20.62 -1.34
N ALA A 36 6.36 20.16 -1.76
CA ALA A 36 5.39 20.85 -2.59
C ALA A 36 4.04 20.13 -2.42
N PRO A 37 2.92 20.88 -2.33
CA PRO A 37 1.60 20.29 -2.19
C PRO A 37 1.25 19.43 -3.40
N VAL A 38 0.73 18.22 -3.16
CA VAL A 38 0.26 17.31 -4.20
C VAL A 38 -1.25 17.25 -4.14
N SER A 39 -1.92 17.60 -5.23
CA SER A 39 -3.40 17.55 -5.27
C SER A 39 -3.93 16.13 -5.04
N SER A 40 -5.09 16.01 -4.41
CA SER A 40 -5.80 14.74 -4.22
C SER A 40 -6.05 14.02 -5.54
N ARG A 41 -6.32 14.76 -6.63
CA ARG A 41 -6.48 14.21 -7.99
C ARG A 41 -5.20 13.50 -8.46
N THR A 42 -4.04 14.07 -8.18
CA THR A 42 -2.75 13.48 -8.54
C THR A 42 -2.49 12.19 -7.77
N ILE A 43 -2.83 12.16 -6.48
CA ILE A 43 -2.68 10.96 -5.63
C ILE A 43 -3.56 9.84 -6.18
N ARG A 44 -4.84 10.12 -6.40
CA ARG A 44 -5.82 9.17 -6.95
C ARG A 44 -5.38 8.57 -8.29
N ARG A 45 -4.86 9.42 -9.20
CA ARG A 45 -4.33 8.97 -10.50
C ARG A 45 -3.14 8.03 -10.36
N ARG A 46 -2.25 8.28 -9.39
CA ARG A 46 -1.08 7.43 -9.14
C ARG A 46 -1.45 6.11 -8.48
N LEU A 47 -2.38 6.14 -7.52
CA LEU A 47 -2.94 4.94 -6.93
C LEU A 47 -3.56 4.05 -8.02
N ALA A 48 -4.36 4.63 -8.92
CA ALA A 48 -4.90 3.91 -10.08
C ALA A 48 -3.79 3.33 -10.99
N LYS A 49 -2.73 4.09 -11.27
CA LYS A 49 -1.57 3.62 -12.05
C LYS A 49 -0.84 2.46 -11.39
N GLY A 50 -0.81 2.42 -10.05
CA GLY A 50 -0.24 1.33 -9.28
C GLY A 50 -1.20 0.15 -9.07
N HIS A 51 -2.39 0.16 -9.69
CA HIS A 51 -3.47 -0.79 -9.43
C HIS A 51 -3.96 -0.82 -7.96
N LEU A 52 -3.66 0.24 -7.20
CA LEU A 52 -4.05 0.44 -5.80
C LEU A 52 -5.40 1.17 -5.72
N GLY A 53 -6.41 0.63 -6.42
CA GLY A 53 -7.79 1.07 -6.26
C GLY A 53 -8.33 0.74 -4.87
N SER A 54 -9.45 1.33 -4.46
CA SER A 54 -10.13 0.90 -3.24
C SER A 54 -10.74 -0.49 -3.46
N TRP A 55 -9.94 -1.52 -3.22
CA TRP A 55 -10.43 -2.87 -3.03
C TRP A 55 -10.75 -2.99 -1.55
N HIS A 56 -12.03 -3.04 -1.19
CA HIS A 56 -12.42 -3.40 0.16
C HIS A 56 -11.93 -4.84 0.40
N PRO A 57 -10.93 -5.08 1.27
CA PRO A 57 -10.62 -6.44 1.66
C PRO A 57 -11.86 -6.96 2.40
N LEU A 58 -12.47 -8.04 1.92
CA LEU A 58 -13.70 -8.59 2.50
C LEU A 58 -13.52 -8.93 4.00
N LEU A 59 -12.30 -9.27 4.41
CA LEU A 59 -11.86 -9.35 5.81
C LEU A 59 -10.33 -9.43 5.85
N VAL A 60 -9.66 -8.58 6.64
CA VAL A 60 -8.23 -8.79 6.95
C VAL A 60 -8.14 -9.58 8.25
N LEU A 61 -7.86 -10.88 8.15
CA LEU A 61 -7.64 -11.73 9.32
C LEU A 61 -6.26 -11.45 9.94
N SER A 62 -6.25 -10.85 11.13
CA SER A 62 -5.04 -10.67 11.93
C SER A 62 -4.52 -12.02 12.41
N LEU A 63 -3.53 -12.57 11.71
CA LEU A 63 -2.87 -13.81 12.11
C LEU A 63 -1.86 -13.55 13.23
N THR A 64 -1.94 -14.34 14.29
CA THR A 64 -0.91 -14.43 15.34
C THR A 64 0.43 -14.89 14.74
N PRO A 65 1.56 -14.63 15.40
CA PRO A 65 2.87 -15.12 14.95
C PRO A 65 2.89 -16.64 14.69
N THR A 66 2.23 -17.42 15.55
CA THR A 66 2.09 -18.88 15.40
C THR A 66 1.34 -19.26 14.12
N HIS A 67 0.20 -18.62 13.84
CA HIS A 67 -0.54 -18.86 12.59
C HIS A 67 0.28 -18.51 11.35
N ARG A 68 1.07 -17.43 11.39
CA ARG A 68 1.94 -17.04 10.28
C ARG A 68 3.01 -18.10 10.01
N ARG A 69 3.64 -18.62 11.07
CA ARG A 69 4.65 -19.68 10.97
C ARG A 69 4.07 -20.96 10.36
N LEU A 70 2.96 -21.46 10.91
CA LEU A 70 2.30 -22.67 10.39
C LEU A 70 1.87 -22.52 8.94
N ARG A 71 1.33 -21.35 8.56
CA ARG A 71 0.97 -21.07 7.17
C ARG A 71 2.19 -21.09 6.25
N PHE A 72 3.30 -20.47 6.68
CA PHE A 72 4.54 -20.46 5.92
C PHE A 72 5.08 -21.88 5.71
N GLU A 73 5.21 -22.66 6.77
CA GLU A 73 5.66 -24.06 6.72
C GLU A 73 4.77 -24.89 5.78
N CYS A 74 3.46 -24.74 5.89
CA CYS A 74 2.49 -25.45 5.05
C CYS A 74 2.53 -25.00 3.58
N CYS A 75 2.80 -23.73 3.29
CA CYS A 75 2.96 -23.24 1.92
C CYS A 75 4.28 -23.71 1.29
N CYS A 76 5.38 -23.66 2.05
CA CYS A 76 6.69 -24.13 1.60
C CYS A 76 6.68 -25.64 1.35
N ALA A 77 6.05 -26.43 2.22
CA ALA A 77 5.90 -27.87 2.02
C ALA A 77 5.08 -28.22 0.76
N ARG A 78 4.13 -27.36 0.38
CA ARG A 78 3.30 -27.52 -0.82
C ARG A 78 3.98 -27.07 -2.13
N GLY A 79 5.02 -26.24 -2.05
CA GLY A 79 5.83 -25.84 -3.21
C GLY A 79 6.99 -26.77 -3.54
N MET A 80 7.16 -27.84 -2.75
CA MET A 80 8.21 -28.85 -2.90
C MET A 80 7.69 -30.20 -3.44
N ASN A 81 6.47 -30.23 -4.00
CA ASN A 81 5.95 -31.35 -4.79
C ASN A 81 5.70 -30.91 -6.24
#